data_AF-A0A8S3ALE2-F1
#
_entry.id   AF-A0A8S3ALE2-F1
#
_cell.length_a   1.000
_cell.length_b   1.000
_cell.length_c   1.000
_cell.angle_alpha   90.00
_cell.angle_beta   90.00
_cell.angle_gamma   90.00
#
_symmetry.space_group_name_H-M   'P 1'
#
loop_
_entity.id
_entity.type
_entity.pdbx_description
1 polymer ?
#
loop_
_entity_poly.entity_id
_entity_poly.type
_entity_poly.pdbx_seq_one_letter_code
_entity_poly.pdbx_strand_id
1 'polypeptide(L)' 'LDQDIMNISQWLLRIELDRKRMADKILSMEQISEKICQGFGGCLNVIFNDDNAEKLVLRIGTVDQTKSSMTDESEDTTRM' A
#
# COMPACT_ATOMS: atom_id res chain seq x y z
N LEU A 1 8.36 0.70 15.61
CA LEU A 1 7.50 0.01 14.62
C LEU A 1 7.28 0.98 13.46
N ASP A 2 8.37 1.53 12.90
CA ASP A 2 8.34 2.76 12.08
C ASP A 2 9.08 2.63 10.74
N GLN A 3 9.79 1.52 10.51
CA GLN A 3 10.59 1.31 9.29
C GLN A 3 9.72 1.12 8.05
N ASP A 4 8.52 0.55 8.18
CA ASP A 4 7.64 0.30 7.03
C ASP A 4 7.09 1.60 6.43
N ILE A 5 6.94 2.67 7.23
CA ILE A 5 6.46 3.97 6.76
C ILE A 5 7.56 4.71 5.97
N MET A 6 8.83 4.54 6.34
CA MET A 6 9.95 5.22 5.68
C MET A 6 10.18 4.75 4.24
N ASN A 7 9.71 3.55 3.89
CA ASN A 7 9.85 2.97 2.56
C ASN A 7 8.65 3.24 1.64
N ILE A 8 7.62 3.96 2.12
CA ILE A 8 6.45 4.33 1.31
C ILE A 8 6.74 5.65 0.59
N SER A 9 6.39 5.69 -0.70
CA SER A 9 6.47 6.91 -1.52
C SER A 9 5.69 8.09 -0.90
N GLN A 10 6.26 9.29 -0.99
CA GLN A 10 5.59 10.54 -0.60
C GLN A 10 4.36 10.86 -1.48
N TRP A 11 4.26 10.23 -2.64
CA TRP A 11 3.14 10.39 -3.57
C TRP A 11 2.11 9.30 -3.34
N LEU A 12 0.90 9.72 -2.98
CA LEU A 12 -0.25 8.82 -2.82
C LEU A 12 -1.26 9.10 -3.93
N LEU A 13 -1.69 8.03 -4.59
CA LEU A 13 -2.83 8.07 -5.50
C LEU A 13 -4.12 8.00 -4.67
N ARG A 14 -4.98 9.01 -4.78
CA ARG A 14 -6.29 9.05 -4.12
C ARG A 14 -7.40 8.74 -5.13
N ILE A 15 -8.14 7.67 -4.88
CA ILE A 15 -9.30 7.25 -5.66
C ILE A 15 -10.54 7.37 -4.78
N GLU A 16 -11.59 7.99 -5.30
CA GLU A 16 -12.90 8.09 -4.66
C GLU A 16 -13.88 7.19 -5.40
N LEU A 17 -14.50 6.26 -4.67
CA LEU A 17 -15.38 5.24 -5.22
C LEU A 17 -16.85 5.67 -5.10
N ASP A 18 -17.64 5.35 -6.11
CA ASP A 18 -19.08 5.61 -6.10
C ASP A 18 -19.81 4.58 -5.22
N ARG A 19 -20.42 5.06 -4.14
CA ARG A 19 -21.18 4.24 -3.18
C ARG A 19 -22.29 3.44 -3.86
N LYS A 20 -22.99 4.00 -4.86
CA LYS A 20 -24.09 3.29 -5.52
C LYS A 20 -23.57 2.03 -6.21
N ARG A 21 -22.46 2.16 -6.94
CA ARG A 21 -21.84 1.03 -7.65
C ARG A 21 -21.24 -0.02 -6.71
N MET A 22 -20.75 0.40 -5.54
CA MET A 22 -20.25 -0.51 -4.51
C MET A 22 -21.39 -1.38 -3.95
N ALA A 23 -22.53 -0.77 -3.61
CA ALA A 23 -23.70 -1.47 -3.11
C ALA A 23 -24.33 -2.39 -4.15
N ASP A 24 -24.49 -1.91 -5.39
CA ASP A 24 -25.09 -2.69 -6.49
C ASP A 24 -24.29 -3.97 -6.78
N LYS A 25 -22.98 -3.93 -6.60
CA LYS A 25 -22.07 -5.05 -6.86
C LYS A 25 -21.67 -5.83 -5.60
N ILE A 26 -22.20 -5.44 -4.44
CA ILE A 26 -21.90 -6.07 -3.14
C ILE A 26 -20.38 -6.16 -2.93
N LEU A 27 -19.69 -5.02 -3.07
CA LEU A 27 -18.25 -4.89 -2.88
C LEU A 27 -17.95 -4.23 -1.53
N SER A 28 -16.97 -4.78 -0.79
CA SER A 28 -16.39 -4.11 0.38
C SER A 28 -15.04 -3.46 0.04
N MET A 29 -14.67 -2.40 0.79
CA MET A 29 -13.35 -1.78 0.66
C MET A 29 -12.21 -2.77 0.93
N GLU A 30 -12.42 -3.74 1.82
CA GLU A 30 -11.48 -4.82 2.11
C GLU A 30 -11.23 -5.70 0.88
N GLN A 31 -12.29 -6.21 0.23
CA GLN A 31 -12.17 -7.05 -0.97
C GLN A 31 -11.45 -6.33 -2.11
N ILE A 32 -11.71 -5.03 -2.28
CA ILE A 32 -11.04 -4.21 -3.28
C ILE A 32 -9.56 -4.07 -2.96
N SER A 33 -9.22 -3.79 -1.69
CA SER A 33 -7.83 -3.66 -1.26
C SER A 33 -7.05 -4.97 -1.48
N GLU A 34 -7.64 -6.11 -1.14
CA GLU A 34 -7.03 -7.42 -1.30
C GLU A 34 -6.77 -7.74 -2.77
N LYS A 35 -7.73 -7.46 -3.65
CA LYS A 35 -7.57 -7.67 -5.09
C LYS A 35 -6.50 -6.78 -5.71
N ILE A 36 -6.37 -5.54 -5.25
CA ILE A 36 -5.29 -4.65 -5.69
C ILE A 36 -3.94 -5.20 -5.22
N CYS A 37 -3.80 -5.54 -3.93
CA CYS A 37 -2.57 -6.13 -3.41
C CYS A 37 -2.18 -7.42 -4.15
N GLN A 38 -3.14 -8.30 -4.42
CA GLN A 38 -2.96 -9.53 -5.18
C GLN A 38 -2.53 -9.27 -6.63
N GLY A 39 -3.12 -8.27 -7.29
CA GLY A 39 -2.83 -7.94 -8.69
C GLY A 39 -1.45 -7.33 -8.93
N PHE A 40 -0.91 -6.61 -7.94
CA PHE A 40 0.35 -5.88 -8.05
C PHE A 40 1.53 -6.51 -7.27
N GLY A 41 1.36 -7.71 -6.70
CA GLY A 41 2.47 -8.50 -6.17
C GLY A 41 3.13 -7.93 -4.90
N GLY A 42 2.37 -7.24 -4.04
CA GLY A 42 2.87 -6.81 -2.72
C GLY A 42 3.77 -5.56 -2.72
N CYS A 43 3.98 -4.89 -3.86
CA CYS A 43 4.75 -3.64 -3.95
C CYS A 43 3.94 -2.39 -3.56
N LEU A 44 2.67 -2.56 -3.18
CA LEU A 44 1.75 -1.45 -2.92
C LEU A 44 1.31 -1.44 -1.45
N ASN A 45 1.33 -0.25 -0.87
CA ASN A 45 0.67 0.04 0.39
C ASN A 45 -0.71 0.63 0.10
N VAL A 46 -1.77 -0.05 0.55
CA VAL A 46 -3.16 0.36 0.33
C VAL A 46 -3.79 0.76 1.65
N ILE A 47 -4.31 1.98 1.72
CA ILE A 47 -5.01 2.52 2.88
C ILE A 47 -6.42 2.90 2.43
N PHE A 48 -7.42 2.43 3.16
CA PHE A 48 -8.82 2.71 2.88
C PHE A 48 -9.58 3.06 4.15
N ASN A 49 -10.72 3.68 3.99
CA ASN A 49 -11.67 3.89 5.08
C ASN A 49 -12.76 2.82 5.08
N ASP A 50 -13.45 2.72 6.22
CA ASP A 50 -14.55 1.77 6.40
C ASP A 50 -15.73 2.05 5.46
N ASP A 51 -16.50 1.01 5.11
CA ASP A 51 -17.65 1.09 4.20
C ASP A 51 -18.75 2.07 4.68
N ASN A 52 -18.78 2.38 5.99
CA ASN A 52 -19.72 3.32 6.59
C ASN A 52 -19.29 4.80 6.49
N ALA A 53 -18.06 5.11 6.09
CA ALA A 53 -17.57 6.49 6.01
C ALA A 53 -18.30 7.28 4.92
N GLU A 54 -18.56 8.58 5.11
CA GLU A 54 -19.37 9.43 4.19
C GLU A 54 -18.95 9.29 2.72
N LYS A 55 -17.64 9.31 2.46
CA LYS A 55 -17.02 9.09 1.14
C LYS A 55 -16.20 7.82 1.17
N LEU A 56 -16.29 6.99 0.14
CA LEU A 56 -15.43 5.80 0.02
C LEU A 56 -14.12 6.21 -0.67
N VAL A 57 -13.02 6.20 0.08
CA VAL A 57 -11.73 6.71 -0.38
C VAL A 57 -10.66 5.65 -0.18
N LEU A 58 -9.93 5.39 -1.26
CA LEU A 58 -8.79 4.49 -1.29
C LEU A 58 -7.52 5.29 -1.64
N ARG A 59 -6.47 5.09 -0.87
CA ARG A 59 -5.15 5.70 -1.04
C ARG A 59 -4.12 4.62 -1.31
N ILE A 60 -3.39 4.73 -2.40
CA ILE A 60 -2.35 3.77 -2.78
C ILE A 60 -1.01 4.49 -2.82
N GLY A 61 -0.02 3.91 -2.16
CA GLY A 61 1.39 4.28 -2.28
C GLY A 61 2.20 3.11 -2.81
N THR A 62 3.30 3.39 -3.50
CA THR A 62 4.29 2.36 -3.85
C THR A 62 5.29 2.21 -2.70
N VAL A 63 5.69 0.97 -2.42
CA VAL A 63 6.79 0.66 -1.50
C VAL A 63 8.06 0.49 -2.32
N ASP A 64 9.09 1.25 -2.00
CA ASP A 64 10.39 1.15 -2.66
C ASP A 64 11.13 -0.09 -2.11
N GLN A 65 11.00 -1.22 -2.80
CA GLN A 65 11.65 -2.48 -2.39
C GLN A 65 13.19 -2.42 -2.49
N THR A 66 13.73 -1.45 -3.24
CA THR A 66 15.18 -1.31 -3.45
C THR A 66 15.93 -0.82 -2.21
N LYS A 67 15.25 -0.21 -1.24
CA LYS A 67 15.87 0.25 0.02
C LYS A 67 15.91 -0.82 1.10
N SER A 68 15.12 -1.89 0.96
CA SER A 68 15.09 -2.99 1.94
C SER A 68 16.29 -3.93 1.83
N SER A 69 17.09 -3.83 0.76
CA SER A 69 18.23 -4.70 0.46
C SER A 69 19.60 -4.04 0.72
N MET A 70 19.67 -2.87 1.37
CA MET A 70 20.94 -2.17 1.65
C MET A 70 21.37 -2.22 3.12
N THR A 71 20.98 -3.25 3.88
CA THR A 71 21.38 -3.38 5.30
C THR A 71 21.86 -4.79 5.70
N ASP A 72 22.18 -5.67 4.75
CA ASP A 72 22.86 -6.93 5.07
C ASP A 72 23.91 -7.16 3.97
N GLU A 73 25.19 -7.31 4.34
CA GLU A 73 26.41 -7.45 3.50
C GLU A 73 27.29 -6.20 3.26
N SER A 74 27.78 -5.55 4.33
CA SER A 74 29.12 -4.93 4.30
C SER A 74 29.77 -4.81 5.68
N GLU A 75 30.03 -5.94 6.35
CA GLU A 75 30.97 -6.03 7.48
C GLU A 75 32.00 -7.16 7.27
N ASP A 76 32.77 -7.13 6.18
CA ASP A 76 34.09 -7.77 6.14
C ASP A 76 34.91 -7.21 4.96
N THR A 77 35.89 -6.35 5.25
CA THR A 77 37.11 -6.00 4.47
C THR A 77 37.62 -4.60 4.88
N THR A 78 38.02 -4.44 6.14
CA THR A 78 39.09 -3.49 6.48
C THR A 78 39.97 -4.14 7.54
N ARG A 79 40.71 -5.15 7.08
CA ARG A 79 42.00 -5.54 7.66
C ARG A 79 43.05 -5.36 6.57
N MET A 80 43.81 -4.28 6.68
CA MET A 80 45.22 -4.18 6.29
C MET A 80 45.82 -2.95 6.93
#